data_AF-A0A2N5EUP4-F1
#
_entry.id   AF-A0A2N5EUP4-F1
#
_cell.length_a   1.000
_cell.length_b   1.000
_cell.length_c   1.000
_cell.angle_alpha   90.00
_cell.angle_beta   90.00
_cell.angle_gamma   90.00
#
_symmetry.space_group_name_H-M   'P 1'
#
loop_
_entity.id
_entity.type
_entity.pdbx_description
1 polymer ?
#
loop_
_entity_poly.entity_id
_entity_poly.type
_entity_poly.pdbx_seq_one_letter_code
_entity_poly.pdbx_strand_id
1 'polypeptide(L)' 'MSTDPLCLVFVPALVAVLTAAEAKKGVPLTEAEACEIRDAATCIALPFSTALAMETERGYPDIVAEDCWNEWQRVRVSVA' A
#
# COMPACT_ATOMS: atom_id res chain seq x y z
N MET A 1 0.98 23.41 20.24
CA MET A 1 1.56 22.88 18.99
C MET A 1 0.76 21.65 18.61
N SER A 2 0.23 21.54 17.40
CA SER A 2 -0.43 20.29 16.99
C SER A 2 0.63 19.19 16.99
N THR A 3 0.45 18.20 17.85
CA THR A 3 1.26 16.98 17.95
C THR A 3 0.81 15.96 16.91
N ASP A 4 0.63 16.39 15.66
CA ASP A 4 0.22 15.50 14.58
C ASP A 4 1.48 14.91 13.93
N PRO A 5 1.79 13.62 14.17
CA PRO A 5 3.02 13.03 13.68
C PRO A 5 2.98 12.92 12.15
N LEU A 6 4.15 13.01 11.51
CA LEU A 6 4.27 12.71 10.09
C LEU A 6 4.36 11.20 9.89
N CYS A 7 3.72 10.72 8.84
CA CYS A 7 3.78 9.34 8.37
C CYS A 7 4.08 9.29 6.88
N LEU A 8 4.63 8.17 6.43
CA LEU A 8 4.87 7.89 5.01
C LEU A 8 3.66 7.15 4.44
N VAL A 9 3.12 7.66 3.35
CA VAL A 9 1.97 7.07 2.66
C VAL A 9 2.31 6.87 1.18
N PHE A 10 1.94 5.72 0.63
CA PHE A 10 2.09 5.46 -0.80
C PHE A 10 1.01 6.17 -1.62
N VAL A 11 1.45 6.84 -2.69
CA VAL A 11 0.57 7.51 -3.65
C VAL A 11 0.98 7.11 -5.07
N PRO A 12 0.18 6.26 -5.78
CA PRO A 12 -1.06 5.60 -5.33
C PRO A 12 -0.82 4.57 -4.21
N ALA A 13 -1.89 4.08 -3.57
CA ALA A 13 -1.75 3.09 -2.48
C ALA A 13 -1.04 1.83 -2.97
N LEU A 14 -0.22 1.25 -2.12
CA LEU A 14 0.58 0.09 -2.45
C LEU A 14 -0.28 -1.12 -2.80
N VAL A 15 -1.41 -1.32 -2.12
CA VAL A 15 -2.40 -2.34 -2.48
C VAL A 15 -2.90 -2.20 -3.91
N ALA A 16 -3.13 -0.96 -4.38
CA ALA A 16 -3.60 -0.69 -5.72
C ALA A 16 -2.50 -0.93 -6.76
N VAL A 17 -1.25 -0.57 -6.43
CA VAL A 17 -0.08 -0.83 -7.28
C VAL A 17 0.14 -2.34 -7.45
N LEU A 18 0.12 -3.10 -6.36
CA LEU A 18 0.30 -4.55 -6.39
C LEU A 18 -0.83 -5.25 -7.14
N THR A 19 -2.08 -4.84 -6.92
CA THR A 19 -3.24 -5.35 -7.65
C THR A 19 -3.10 -5.11 -9.16
N ALA A 20 -2.72 -3.90 -9.56
CA ALA A 20 -2.51 -3.57 -10.96
C ALA A 20 -1.33 -4.35 -11.57
N ALA A 21 -0.25 -4.55 -10.80
CA ALA A 21 0.91 -5.31 -11.24
C ALA A 21 0.59 -6.79 -11.44
N GLU A 22 -0.14 -7.42 -10.51
CA GLU A 22 -0.57 -8.82 -10.63
C GLU A 22 -1.54 -9.00 -11.81
N ALA A 23 -2.52 -8.09 -11.96
CA ALA A 23 -3.43 -8.09 -13.10
C ALA A 23 -2.71 -7.93 -14.45
N LYS A 24 -1.68 -7.08 -14.51
CA LYS A 24 -0.84 -6.88 -15.69
C LYS A 24 0.02 -8.12 -15.99
N LYS A 25 0.54 -8.78 -14.95
CA LYS A 25 1.34 -10.00 -15.08
C LYS A 25 0.49 -11.20 -15.49
N GLY A 26 -0.78 -11.23 -15.09
CA GLY A 26 -1.73 -12.31 -15.37
C GLY A 26 -1.50 -13.59 -14.57
N VAL A 27 -0.51 -13.58 -13.66
CA VAL A 27 -0.20 -14.65 -12.71
C VAL A 27 0.19 -14.03 -11.38
N PRO A 28 0.07 -14.77 -10.25
CA PRO A 28 0.40 -14.24 -8.94
C PRO A 28 1.82 -13.63 -8.86
N LEU A 29 1.95 -12.55 -8.09
CA LEU A 29 3.25 -11.98 -7.74
C LEU A 29 3.99 -12.91 -6.78
N THR A 30 5.30 -12.97 -6.93
CA THR A 30 6.23 -13.56 -5.97
C THR A 30 6.59 -12.56 -4.88
N GLU A 31 7.16 -13.05 -3.77
CA GLU A 31 7.62 -12.20 -2.67
C GLU A 31 8.65 -11.16 -3.12
N ALA A 32 9.59 -11.58 -3.99
CA ALA A 32 10.60 -10.70 -4.55
C ALA A 32 9.96 -9.56 -5.37
N GLU A 33 9.01 -9.88 -6.25
CA GLU A 33 8.33 -8.87 -7.07
C GLU A 33 7.50 -7.90 -6.22
N ALA A 34 6.81 -8.40 -5.19
CA ALA A 34 6.04 -7.53 -4.29
C ALA A 34 6.96 -6.55 -3.53
N CYS A 35 8.12 -7.02 -3.07
CA CYS A 35 9.13 -6.18 -2.43
C CYS A 35 9.74 -5.17 -3.41
N GLU A 36 10.08 -5.58 -4.63
CA GLU A 36 10.60 -4.69 -5.67
C GLU A 36 9.61 -3.58 -6.03
N ILE A 37 8.31 -3.92 -6.15
CA ILE A 37 7.24 -2.95 -6.40
C ILE A 37 7.11 -1.97 -5.24
N ARG A 38 7.15 -2.43 -3.99
CA ARG A 38 7.15 -1.56 -2.81
C ARG A 38 8.31 -0.59 -2.84
N ASP A 39 9.52 -1.09 -3.11
CA ASP A 39 10.73 -0.27 -3.08
C ASP A 39 10.77 0.75 -4.22
N ALA A 40 10.09 0.47 -5.34
CA ALA A 40 9.92 1.37 -6.47
C ALA A 40 8.70 2.32 -6.35
N ALA A 41 7.81 2.10 -5.39
CA ALA A 41 6.59 2.89 -5.24
C ALA A 41 6.86 4.26 -4.62
N THR A 42 6.12 5.28 -5.07
CA THR A 42 6.26 6.65 -4.57
C THR A 42 5.60 6.78 -3.20
N CYS A 43 6.36 7.22 -2.20
CA CYS A 43 5.86 7.61 -0.89
C CYS A 43 5.99 9.12 -0.65
N ILE A 44 5.02 9.70 0.05
CA ILE A 44 5.05 11.08 0.51
C ILE A 44 4.91 11.14 2.03
N ALA A 45 5.55 12.14 2.65
CA ALA A 45 5.40 12.41 4.08
C ALA A 45 4.26 13.42 4.30
N LEU A 46 3.28 13.05 5.13
CA LEU A 46 2.18 13.94 5.49
C LEU A 46 1.71 13.71 6.94
N PRO A 47 0.96 14.65 7.53
CA PRO A 47 0.41 14.48 8.87
C PRO A 47 -0.51 13.25 8.96
N PHE A 48 -0.46 12.53 10.08
CA PHE A 48 -1.24 11.32 10.30
C PHE A 48 -2.74 11.57 10.14
N SER A 49 -3.24 12.71 10.63
CA SER A 49 -4.66 13.06 10.45
C SER A 49 -5.07 13.13 8.97
N THR A 50 -4.19 13.66 8.11
CA THR A 50 -4.41 13.70 6.66
C THR A 50 -4.33 12.30 6.04
N ALA A 51 -3.41 11.46 6.49
CA ALA A 51 -3.28 10.08 5.99
C ALA A 51 -4.54 9.27 6.30
N LEU A 52 -5.02 9.38 7.54
CA LEU A 52 -6.26 8.74 7.99
C LEU A 52 -7.48 9.22 7.20
N ALA A 53 -7.56 10.53 6.91
CA ALA A 53 -8.61 11.08 6.08
C ALA A 53 -8.56 10.51 4.64
N MET A 54 -7.37 10.38 4.06
CA MET A 54 -7.16 9.79 2.73
C MET A 54 -7.57 8.32 2.67
N GLU A 55 -7.28 7.51 3.69
CA GLU A 55 -7.73 6.12 3.77
C GLU A 55 -9.26 6.03 3.93
N THR A 56 -9.83 6.90 4.77
CA THR A 56 -11.28 6.95 5.01
C THR A 56 -12.06 7.32 3.75
N GLU A 57 -11.59 8.34 3.01
CA GLU A 57 -12.21 8.77 1.74
C GLU A 57 -12.11 7.67 0.67
N ARG A 58 -10.98 6.96 0.65
CA ARG A 58 -10.75 5.85 -0.28
C ARG A 58 -11.60 4.63 0.03
N GLY A 59 -11.96 4.41 1.30
CA GLY A 59 -12.85 3.35 1.76
C GLY A 59 -12.18 1.99 2.02
N TYR A 60 -10.85 1.93 1.96
CA TYR A 60 -10.06 0.74 2.31
C TYR A 60 -8.69 1.15 2.86
N PRO A 61 -8.14 0.39 3.82
CA PRO A 61 -6.78 0.61 4.31
C PRO A 61 -5.73 0.20 3.25
N ASP A 62 -4.57 0.84 3.27
CA ASP A 62 -3.42 0.35 2.50
C ASP A 62 -2.72 -0.81 3.24
N ILE A 63 -1.79 -1.50 2.58
CA ILE A 63 -1.00 -2.55 3.20
C ILE A 63 0.18 -1.98 4.01
N VAL A 64 0.54 -2.65 5.11
CA VAL A 64 1.72 -2.29 5.90
C VAL A 64 3.01 -2.59 5.13
N ALA A 65 3.79 -1.56 4.83
CA ALA A 65 4.98 -1.63 3.98
C ALA A 65 6.09 -2.54 4.57
N GLU A 66 6.23 -2.51 5.88
CA GLU A 66 7.18 -3.30 6.66
C GLU A 66 6.88 -4.79 6.59
N ASP A 67 5.62 -5.17 6.41
CA ASP A 67 5.14 -6.55 6.27
C ASP A 67 4.48 -6.79 4.90
N CYS A 68 4.98 -6.10 3.86
CA CYS A 68 4.37 -5.99 2.54
C CYS A 68 3.91 -7.33 1.96
N TRP A 69 4.76 -8.37 2.00
CA TRP A 69 4.43 -9.66 1.42
C TRP A 69 3.28 -10.36 2.14
N ASN A 70 3.31 -10.41 3.47
CA ASN A 70 2.27 -11.10 4.24
C ASN A 70 0.95 -10.34 4.17
N GLU A 71 0.98 -9.00 4.22
CA GLU A 71 -0.19 -8.16 4.00
C GLU A 71 -0.75 -8.35 2.59
N TRP A 72 0.10 -8.38 1.57
CA TRP A 72 -0.32 -8.67 0.21
C TRP A 72 -0.98 -10.04 0.08
N GLN A 73 -0.42 -11.10 0.70
CA GLN A 73 -1.05 -12.41 0.71
C GLN A 73 -2.45 -12.37 1.37
N ARG A 74 -2.61 -11.62 2.47
CA ARG A 74 -3.91 -11.44 3.14
C ARG A 74 -4.91 -10.74 2.23
N VAL A 75 -4.51 -9.64 1.59
CA VAL A 75 -5.39 -8.85 0.73
C VAL A 75 -5.71 -9.57 -0.59
N ARG A 76 -4.73 -10.23 -1.23
CA ARG A 76 -4.93 -10.95 -2.50
C ARG A 76 -6.06 -11.98 -2.40
N VAL A 77 -6.20 -12.67 -1.27
CA VAL A 77 -7.27 -13.65 -1.04
C VAL A 77 -8.66 -12.98 -0.94
N SER A 78 -8.72 -11.72 -0.52
CA SER A 78 -9.96 -10.95 -0.44
C SER A 78 -10.36 -10.24 -1.75
N VAL A 79 -9.40 -10.07 -2.67
CA VAL A 79 -9.59 -9.38 -3.95
C VAL A 79 -9.80 -10.37 -5.12
N ALA A 80 -9.45 -11.64 -4.93
CA ALA A 80 -9.68 -12.75 -5.88
C ALA A 80 -11.12 -13.24 -5.88
#